data_AF-A0A1G2KUZ9-F1
#
_entry.id   AF-A0A1G2KUZ9-F1
#
_cell.length_a   1.000
_cell.length_b   1.000
_cell.length_c   1.000
_cell.angle_alpha   90.00
_cell.angle_beta   90.00
_cell.angle_gamma   90.00
#
_symmetry.space_group_name_H-M   'P 1'
#
loop_
_entity.id
_entity.type
_entity.pdbx_description
1 polymer ?
#
loop_
_entity_poly.entity_id
_entity_poly.type
_entity_poly.pdbx_seq_one_letter_code
_entity_poly.pdbx_strand_id
1 'polypeptide(L)'
;MFVETIEAVSIASFLSRDEKHPYLRLAIRKVDTLKILLMVLWETKSIDTKKYAALSVNIEEIGRMLGGWSGQLTKQAHHKENSPHKQPGEK
;
A
#
# COMPACT_ATOMS: atom_id res chain seq x y z
N MET A 1 -9.34 4.90 10.70
CA MET A 1 -8.23 3.98 10.35
C MET A 1 -8.67 2.88 9.40
N PHE A 2 -9.39 1.83 9.81
CA PHE A 2 -9.78 0.75 8.89
C PHE A 2 -10.65 1.22 7.72
N VAL A 3 -11.69 2.01 7.99
CA VAL A 3 -12.56 2.58 6.95
C VAL A 3 -11.76 3.41 5.94
N GLU A 4 -10.88 4.29 6.43
CA GLU A 4 -10.02 5.12 5.56
C GLU A 4 -9.05 4.28 4.72
N THR A 5 -8.51 3.19 5.27
CA THR A 5 -7.66 2.26 4.50
C THR A 5 -8.48 1.59 3.40
N ILE A 6 -9.67 1.09 3.72
CA ILE A 6 -10.57 0.44 2.75
C ILE A 6 -10.98 1.42 1.65
N GLU A 7 -11.37 2.64 2.03
CA GLU A 7 -11.73 3.71 1.09
C GLU A 7 -10.56 4.08 0.18
N ALA A 8 -9.36 4.30 0.73
CA ALA A 8 -8.18 4.62 -0.06
C ALA A 8 -7.82 3.49 -1.05
N VAL A 9 -7.91 2.22 -0.62
CA VAL A 9 -7.68 1.06 -1.49
C VAL A 9 -8.76 0.96 -2.57
N SER A 10 -10.02 1.18 -2.22
CA SER A 10 -11.15 1.16 -3.15
C SER A 10 -10.98 2.24 -4.23
N ILE A 11 -10.65 3.47 -3.84
CA ILE A 11 -10.37 4.57 -4.77
C ILE A 11 -9.20 4.21 -5.70
N ALA A 12 -8.06 3.76 -5.14
CA ALA A 12 -6.89 3.38 -5.94
C ALA A 12 -7.16 2.24 -6.93
N SER A 13 -8.17 1.39 -6.66
CA SER A 13 -8.53 0.28 -7.53
C SER A 13 -9.10 0.76 -8.86
N PHE A 14 -9.84 1.87 -8.86
CA PHE A 14 -10.53 2.42 -10.04
C PHE A 14 -9.80 3.57 -10.75
N LEU A 15 -8.72 4.11 -10.16
CA LEU A 15 -7.98 5.22 -10.77
C LEU A 15 -7.03 4.82 -11.89
N SER A 16 -6.61 5.79 -12.70
CA SER A 16 -5.51 5.61 -13.66
C SER A 16 -4.17 5.47 -12.93
N ARG A 17 -3.17 4.83 -13.57
CA ARG A 17 -1.88 4.49 -12.91
C ARG A 17 -1.20 5.68 -12.23
N ASP A 18 -1.21 6.85 -12.88
CA ASP A 18 -0.55 8.05 -12.38
C ASP A 18 -1.26 8.61 -11.13
N GLU A 19 -2.58 8.43 -11.04
CA GLU A 19 -3.42 8.92 -9.96
C GLU A 19 -3.50 7.97 -8.75
N LYS A 20 -3.06 6.70 -8.88
CA LYS A 20 -3.11 5.71 -7.78
C LYS A 20 -2.18 6.04 -6.62
N HIS A 21 -1.03 6.66 -6.91
CA HIS A 21 0.07 6.78 -5.97
C HIS A 21 -0.28 7.46 -4.63
N PRO A 22 -0.99 8.61 -4.62
CA PRO A 22 -1.36 9.27 -3.36
C PRO A 22 -2.23 8.41 -2.45
N TYR A 23 -3.20 7.69 -3.03
CA TYR A 23 -4.13 6.83 -2.29
C TYR A 23 -3.45 5.57 -1.77
N LEU A 24 -2.56 4.97 -2.57
CA LEU A 24 -1.80 3.80 -2.12
C LEU A 24 -0.82 4.17 -0.99
N ARG A 25 -0.14 5.32 -1.07
CA ARG A 25 0.66 5.85 0.03
C ARG A 25 -0.17 6.17 1.27
N LEU A 26 -1.41 6.64 1.11
CA LEU A 26 -2.31 6.86 2.23
C LEU A 26 -2.66 5.52 2.91
N ALA A 27 -3.06 4.51 2.15
CA ALA A 27 -3.38 3.19 2.68
C ALA A 27 -2.18 2.57 3.42
N ILE A 28 -0.97 2.64 2.85
CA ILE A 28 0.27 2.15 3.49
C ILE A 28 0.50 2.84 4.83
N ARG A 29 0.48 4.18 4.88
CA ARG A 29 0.69 4.93 6.13
C ARG A 29 -0.33 4.56 7.22
N LYS A 30 -1.59 4.33 6.83
CA LYS A 30 -2.65 3.93 7.77
C LYS A 30 -2.40 2.51 8.31
N VAL A 31 -1.97 1.58 7.46
CA VAL A 31 -1.59 0.22 7.88
C VAL A 31 -0.36 0.23 8.79
N ASP A 32 0.66 1.03 8.49
CA ASP A 32 1.84 1.16 9.36
C ASP A 32 1.47 1.75 10.72
N THR A 33 0.55 2.72 10.74
CA THR A 33 0.01 3.26 11.99
C THR A 33 -0.70 2.17 12.80
N LEU A 34 -1.50 1.31 12.14
CA LEU A 34 -2.17 0.19 12.81
C LEU A 34 -1.17 -0.81 13.42
N LYS A 35 -0.03 -1.07 12.76
CA LYS A 35 1.03 -1.94 13.31
C LYS A 35 1.59 -1.38 14.62
N ILE A 36 1.89 -0.09 14.66
CA ILE A 36 2.41 0.57 15.86
C ILE A 36 1.36 0.58 16.98
N LEU A 37 0.10 0.89 16.67
CA LEU A 37 -0.97 0.85 17.66
C LEU A 37 -1.17 -0.57 18.23
N LEU A 38 -1.10 -1.61 17.39
CA LEU A 38 -1.18 -3.00 17.82
C LEU A 38 0.01 -3.39 18.71
N MET A 39 1.22 -2.92 18.38
CA MET A 39 2.41 -3.10 19.21
C MET A 39 2.25 -2.44 20.58
N VAL A 40 1.72 -1.20 20.63
CA VAL A 40 1.44 -0.49 21.89
C VAL A 40 0.44 -1.27 22.75
N LEU A 41 -0.63 -1.81 22.17
CA LEU A 41 -1.60 -2.65 22.91
C LEU A 41 -0.94 -3.88 23.53
N TRP A 42 0.00 -4.50 22.83
CA TRP A 42 0.73 -5.65 23.34
C TRP A 42 1.75 -5.28 24.42
N GLU A 43 2.51 -4.21 24.22
CA GLU A 43 3.51 -3.72 25.20
C GLU A 43 2.85 -3.31 26.52
N THR A 44 1.71 -2.63 26.44
CA THR A 44 0.89 -2.23 27.60
C THR A 44 0.13 -3.40 28.24
N LYS A 45 0.30 -4.63 27.74
CA LYS A 45 -0.40 -5.84 28.20
C LYS A 45 -1.93 -5.76 28.08
N SER A 46 -2.44 -4.87 27.24
CA SER A 46 -3.87 -4.75 26.94
C SER A 46 -4.39 -5.96 26.14
N ILE A 47 -3.50 -6.63 25.40
CA ILE A 47 -3.75 -7.91 24.73
C ILE A 47 -2.63 -8.91 25.01
N ASP A 48 -2.97 -10.19 25.02
CA ASP A 48 -1.99 -11.27 25.14
C ASP A 48 -1.25 -11.52 23.82
N THR A 49 -0.12 -12.23 23.91
CA THR A 49 0.74 -12.54 22.76
C THR A 49 0.03 -13.36 21.69
N LYS A 50 -0.93 -14.23 22.04
CA LYS A 50 -1.66 -15.04 21.04
C LYS A 50 -2.55 -14.14 20.19
N LYS A 51 -3.27 -13.20 20.82
CA LYS A 51 -4.09 -12.20 20.12
C LYS A 51 -3.24 -11.27 19.28
N TYR A 52 -2.12 -10.77 19.83
CA TYR A 52 -1.18 -9.95 19.09
C TYR A 52 -0.67 -10.67 17.84
N ALA A 53 -0.18 -11.91 17.98
CA ALA A 53 0.34 -12.69 16.86
C ALA A 53 -0.74 -12.93 15.78
N ALA A 54 -1.95 -13.32 16.17
CA ALA A 54 -3.05 -13.56 15.24
C ALA A 54 -3.45 -12.31 14.44
N LEU A 55 -3.48 -11.14 15.08
CA LEU A 55 -3.80 -9.87 14.41
C LEU A 55 -2.64 -9.38 13.53
N SER A 56 -1.40 -9.49 14.02
CA SER A 56 -0.20 -9.04 13.31
C SER A 56 -0.02 -9.76 11.97
N VAL A 57 -0.31 -11.07 11.89
CA VAL A 57 -0.22 -11.82 10.63
C VAL A 57 -1.06 -11.17 9.52
N ASN A 58 -2.31 -10.80 9.83
CA ASN A 58 -3.22 -10.20 8.85
C ASN A 58 -2.77 -8.78 8.46
N ILE A 59 -2.35 -7.96 9.42
CA ILE A 59 -1.91 -6.58 9.15
C ILE A 59 -0.60 -6.58 8.34
N GLU A 60 0.33 -7.50 8.62
CA GLU A 60 1.56 -7.66 7.86
C GLU A 60 1.31 -8.12 6.42
N GLU A 61 0.37 -9.04 6.21
CA GLU A 61 -0.02 -9.47 4.86
C GLU A 61 -0.61 -8.32 4.05
N ILE A 62 -1.51 -7.53 4.64
CA ILE A 62 -2.05 -6.32 4.00
C ILE A 62 -0.92 -5.35 3.64
N GLY A 63 0.04 -5.14 4.55
CA GLY A 63 1.21 -4.29 4.29
C GLY A 63 2.05 -4.78 3.11
N ARG A 64 2.32 -6.09 3.02
CA ARG A 64 3.04 -6.71 1.90
C ARG A 64 2.30 -6.51 0.57
N MET A 65 0.99 -6.74 0.56
CA MET A 65 0.16 -6.56 -0.65
C MET A 65 0.21 -5.10 -1.15
N LEU A 66 0.06 -4.13 -0.25
CA LEU A 66 0.10 -2.71 -0.61
C LEU A 66 1.51 -2.28 -1.06
N GLY A 67 2.56 -2.75 -0.39
CA GLY A 67 3.95 -2.49 -0.79
C GLY A 67 4.29 -3.10 -2.14
N GLY A 68 3.84 -4.32 -2.41
CA GLY A 68 3.99 -4.99 -3.70
C GLY A 68 3.29 -4.23 -4.83
N TRP A 69 2.06 -3.76 -4.59
CA TRP A 69 1.33 -2.95 -5.56
C TRP A 69 2.05 -1.62 -5.83
N SER A 70 2.56 -0.95 -4.79
CA SER A 70 3.31 0.30 -4.96
C SER A 70 4.59 0.08 -5.77
N GLY A 71 5.32 -1.00 -5.47
CA GLY A 71 6.54 -1.35 -6.20
C GLY A 71 6.28 -1.66 -7.68
N GLN A 72 5.15 -2.29 -8.01
CA GLN A 72 4.75 -2.51 -9.41
C GLN A 72 4.49 -1.19 -10.15
N LEU A 73 3.83 -0.22 -9.51
CA LEU A 73 3.56 1.08 -10.12
C LEU A 73 4.86 1.86 -10.37
N THR A 74 5.78 1.88 -9.41
CA THR A 74 7.09 2.53 -9.58
C THR A 74 7.90 1.90 -10.73
N LYS A 75 7.97 0.57 -10.80
CA LYS A 75 8.67 -0.12 -11.90
C LYS A 75 8.09 0.21 -13.27
N GLN A 76 6.77 0.28 -13.38
CA GLN A 76 6.10 0.63 -14.64
C GLN A 76 6.34 2.08 -15.05
N ALA A 77 6.40 3.01 -14.10
CA ALA A 77 6.73 4.40 -14.36
C ALA A 77 8.12 4.55 -14.99
N HIS A 78 9.14 3.88 -14.40
CA HIS A 78 10.50 3.87 -14.95
C HIS A 78 10.61 3.24 -16.35
N HIS A 79 9.81 2.22 -16.66
CA HIS A 79 9.79 1.63 -18.00
C HIS A 79 9.20 2.58 -19.06
N LYS A 80 8.20 3.39 -18.69
CA LYS A 80 7.59 4.40 -19.59
C LYS A 80 8.57 5.53 -19.92
N GLU A 81 9.39 5.95 -18.94
CA GLU A 81 10.39 7.00 -19.10
C GLU A 81 11.59 6.56 -19.98
N ASN A 82 12.01 5.30 -19.86
CA ASN A 82 13.17 4.77 -20.59
C ASN A 82 12.82 4.11 -21.94
N SER A 83 11.58 4.21 -22.42
CA SER A 83 11.19 3.65 -23.72
C SER A 83 11.57 4.61 -24.86
N PRO A 84 12.33 4.17 -25.89
CA PRO A 84 12.69 5.03 -27.01
C PRO A 84 11.43 5.48 -27.77
N HIS A 85 11.22 6.79 -27.82
CA HIS A 85 10.17 7.42 -28.62
C HIS A 85 10.31 6.97 -30.07
N LYS A 86 9.38 6.14 -30.56
CA LYS A 86 9.31 5.81 -31.98
C LYS A 86 8.78 7.06 -32.69
N GLN A 87 9.68 7.82 -33.31
CA GLN A 87 9.31 8.96 -34.18
C GLN A 87 8.26 8.47 -35.19
N PRO A 88 7.13 9.19 -35.37
CA PRO A 88 6.21 8.88 -36.46
C PRO A 88 6.95 9.16 -37.76
N GLY A 89 7.11 8.14 -38.60
CA GLY A 89 7.78 8.27 -39.88
C GLY A 89 7.09 9.34 -40.74
N GLU A 90 7.85 10.36 -41.12
CA GLU A 90 7.51 11.23 -42.24
C GLU A 90 7.43 10.37 -43.52
N LYS A 91 6.30 10.50 -44.22
CA LYS A 91 6.17 10.17 -45.64
C LYS A 91 5.92 11.45 -46.40
#